data_AF-A0A353D606-F1
#
_entry.id   AF-A0A353D606-F1
#
_cell.length_a   1.000
_cell.length_b   1.000
_cell.length_c   1.000
_cell.angle_alpha   90.00
_cell.angle_beta   90.00
_cell.angle_gamma   90.00
#
_symmetry.space_group_name_H-M   'P 1'
#
loop_
_entity.id
_entity.type
_entity.pdbx_description
1 polymer ?
#
loop_
_entity_poly.entity_id
_entity_poly.type
_entity_poly.pdbx_seq_one_letter_code
_entity_poly.pdbx_strand_id
1 'polypeptide(L)'
;MLEFKSPEDLSKLSPDDPVFPIVDDLVKRLITDYVAEGYEYIPADDGWIVVIEPHDKDRVLNEIWSDWTLLDIPWEGITFRDGFYQAVFLAND
;
A
#
# COMPACT_ATOMS: atom_id res chain seq x y z
N MET A 1 -2.17 10.58 -2.08
CA MET A 1 -1.89 9.28 -1.44
C MET A 1 -3.15 8.68 -0.88
N LEU A 2 -3.39 7.39 -1.15
CA LEU A 2 -4.52 6.64 -0.63
C LEU A 2 -4.02 5.45 0.20
N GLU A 3 -4.63 5.23 1.36
CA GLU A 3 -4.33 4.12 2.26
C GLU A 3 -5.46 3.09 2.25
N PHE A 4 -5.11 1.82 2.22
CA PHE A 4 -6.03 0.68 2.21
C PHE A 4 -5.71 -0.22 3.40
N LYS A 5 -6.41 0.02 4.50
CA LYS A 5 -6.31 -0.68 5.79
C LYS A 5 -7.45 -1.68 6.01
N SER A 6 -8.40 -1.75 5.08
CA SER A 6 -9.46 -2.76 5.08
C SER A 6 -10.03 -2.94 3.67
N PRO A 7 -10.81 -4.01 3.40
CA PRO A 7 -11.42 -4.21 2.09
C PRO A 7 -12.37 -3.08 1.66
N GLU A 8 -13.04 -2.43 2.60
CA GLU A 8 -13.96 -1.32 2.34
C GLU A 8 -13.25 -0.09 1.75
N ASP A 9 -11.95 0.05 2.00
CA ASP A 9 -11.14 1.14 1.47
C ASP A 9 -10.98 1.07 -0.05
N LEU A 10 -11.28 -0.08 -0.69
CA LEU A 10 -11.33 -0.17 -2.16
C LEU A 10 -12.29 0.86 -2.79
N SER A 11 -13.31 1.31 -2.04
CA SER A 11 -14.22 2.37 -2.47
C SER A 11 -13.56 3.75 -2.65
N LYS A 12 -12.34 3.94 -2.15
CA LYS A 12 -11.53 5.16 -2.35
C LYS A 12 -11.00 5.27 -3.77
N LEU A 13 -10.95 4.16 -4.51
CA LEU A 13 -10.44 4.11 -5.88
C LEU A 13 -11.58 3.83 -6.86
N SER A 14 -11.54 4.48 -8.02
CA SER A 14 -12.48 4.17 -9.09
C SER A 14 -12.20 2.78 -9.66
N PRO A 15 -13.20 1.93 -9.93
CA PRO A 15 -13.00 0.65 -10.63
C PRO A 15 -12.36 0.78 -12.02
N ASP A 16 -12.49 1.95 -12.66
CA ASP A 16 -11.88 2.24 -13.96
C ASP A 16 -10.43 2.77 -13.84
N ASP A 17 -9.93 2.97 -12.62
CA ASP A 17 -8.55 3.39 -12.40
C ASP A 17 -7.58 2.25 -12.76
N PRO A 18 -6.52 2.51 -13.57
CA PRO A 18 -5.58 1.46 -13.96
C PRO A 18 -4.86 0.79 -12.78
N VAL A 19 -4.76 1.41 -11.60
CA VAL A 19 -4.17 0.78 -10.41
C VAL A 19 -5.18 -0.10 -9.65
N PHE A 20 -6.49 0.04 -9.90
CA PHE A 20 -7.54 -0.73 -9.22
C PHE A 20 -7.28 -2.23 -9.17
N PRO A 21 -7.05 -2.94 -10.30
CA PRO A 21 -6.87 -4.39 -10.27
C PRO A 21 -5.65 -4.83 -9.44
N ILE A 22 -4.63 -3.98 -9.32
CA ILE A 22 -3.44 -4.26 -8.52
C ILE A 22 -3.77 -4.13 -7.03
N VAL A 23 -4.44 -3.04 -6.65
CA VAL A 23 -4.84 -2.81 -5.24
C VAL A 23 -5.86 -3.84 -4.79
N ASP A 24 -6.84 -4.20 -5.64
CA ASP A 24 -7.83 -5.24 -5.36
C ASP A 24 -7.17 -6.60 -5.10
N ASP A 25 -6.20 -7.01 -5.93
CA ASP A 25 -5.43 -8.24 -5.69
C ASP A 25 -4.65 -8.19 -4.37
N LEU A 26 -3.97 -7.08 -4.08
CA LEU A 26 -3.20 -6.95 -2.84
C LEU A 26 -4.09 -6.97 -1.61
N VAL A 27 -5.20 -6.22 -1.60
CA VAL A 27 -6.19 -6.23 -0.52
C VAL A 27 -6.76 -7.63 -0.34
N LYS A 28 -7.09 -8.32 -1.44
CA LYS A 28 -7.58 -9.69 -1.35
C LYS A 28 -6.56 -10.61 -0.69
N ARG A 29 -5.33 -10.68 -1.20
CA ARG A 29 -4.33 -11.64 -0.75
C ARG A 29 -3.80 -11.35 0.65
N LEU A 30 -3.62 -10.07 0.98
CA LEU A 30 -2.95 -9.65 2.22
C LEU A 30 -3.93 -9.38 3.37
N ILE A 31 -5.21 -9.14 3.06
CA ILE A 31 -6.23 -8.80 4.07
C ILE A 31 -7.36 -9.83 4.04
N THR A 32 -8.12 -9.89 2.96
CA THR A 32 -9.37 -10.69 2.91
C THR A 32 -9.12 -12.18 3.08
N ASP A 33 -8.17 -12.74 2.33
CA ASP A 33 -7.84 -14.16 2.37
C ASP A 33 -7.18 -14.53 3.71
N TYR A 34 -6.34 -13.63 4.26
CA TYR A 34 -5.72 -13.80 5.59
C TYR A 34 -6.78 -13.91 6.70
N VAL A 35 -7.79 -13.02 6.70
CA VAL A 35 -8.91 -13.08 7.63
C VAL A 35 -9.78 -14.32 7.39
N ALA A 36 -9.99 -14.72 6.12
CA ALA A 36 -10.76 -15.91 5.78
C ALA A 36 -10.12 -17.22 6.26
N GLU A 37 -8.79 -17.25 6.42
CA GLU A 37 -8.05 -18.35 7.04
C GLU A 37 -8.19 -18.40 8.58
N GLY A 38 -8.83 -17.40 9.19
CA GLY A 38 -9.11 -17.33 10.62
C GLY A 38 -8.09 -16.54 11.42
N TYR A 39 -7.20 -15.81 10.77
CA TYR A 39 -6.30 -14.86 11.42
C TYR A 39 -6.99 -13.52 11.68
N GLU A 40 -6.53 -12.80 12.70
CA GLU A 40 -6.91 -11.42 12.94
C GLU A 40 -5.95 -10.51 12.17
N TYR A 41 -6.49 -9.59 11.37
CA TYR A 41 -5.69 -8.59 10.66
C TYR A 41 -5.73 -7.25 11.40
N ILE A 42 -4.56 -6.76 11.81
CA ILE A 42 -4.37 -5.48 12.49
C ILE A 42 -3.42 -4.65 11.62
N PRO A 43 -3.91 -3.63 10.88
CA PRO A 43 -3.07 -2.86 9.96
C PRO A 43 -1.80 -2.28 10.58
N ALA A 44 -1.84 -1.91 11.86
CA ALA A 44 -0.67 -1.37 12.56
C ALA A 44 0.44 -2.41 12.77
N ASP A 45 0.09 -3.69 12.90
CA ASP A 45 1.03 -4.79 13.17
C ASP A 45 1.40 -5.53 11.87
N ASP A 46 0.42 -5.74 10.98
CA ASP A 46 0.56 -6.52 9.74
C ASP A 46 0.93 -5.66 8.51
N GLY A 47 0.87 -4.34 8.65
CA GLY A 47 1.06 -3.38 7.56
C GLY A 47 -0.19 -3.21 6.68
N TRP A 48 -0.13 -2.26 5.74
CA TRP A 48 -1.26 -1.92 4.85
C TRP A 48 -0.77 -1.47 3.47
N ILE A 49 -1.69 -1.40 2.50
CA ILE A 49 -1.37 -0.97 1.14
C ILE A 49 -1.49 0.54 1.02
N VAL A 50 -0.53 1.15 0.33
CA VAL A 50 -0.52 2.57 0.01
C VAL A 50 -0.37 2.77 -1.49
N VAL A 51 -1.25 3.59 -2.07
CA VAL A 51 -1.09 4.10 -3.43
C VAL A 51 -0.48 5.49 -3.35
N ILE A 52 0.71 5.61 -3.93
CA ILE A 52 1.45 6.85 -4.09
C ILE A 52 1.18 7.40 -5.49
N GLU A 53 0.74 8.65 -5.56
CA GLU A 53 0.37 9.30 -6.82
C GLU A 53 1.46 10.27 -7.27
N PRO A 54 1.49 10.68 -8.56
CA PRO A 54 2.53 11.59 -9.05
C PRO A 54 2.69 12.90 -8.26
N HIS A 55 1.61 13.40 -7.66
CA HIS A 55 1.62 14.62 -6.84
C HIS A 55 2.22 14.41 -5.44
N ASP A 56 2.35 13.17 -4.98
CA ASP A 56 2.96 12.83 -3.69
C ASP A 56 4.50 12.79 -3.77
N LYS A 57 5.07 12.82 -4.97
CA LYS A 57 6.50 12.59 -5.20
C LYS A 57 7.42 13.61 -4.50
N ASP A 58 7.01 14.87 -4.49
CA ASP A 58 7.86 15.99 -4.07
C ASP A 58 7.61 16.42 -2.61
N ARG A 59 6.74 15.71 -1.88
CA ARG A 59 6.42 16.00 -0.47
C ARG A 59 6.94 14.89 0.44
N VAL A 60 7.22 15.23 1.70
CA VAL A 60 7.43 14.24 2.76
C VAL A 60 6.08 13.57 3.05
N LEU A 61 6.06 12.23 3.03
CA LEU A 61 4.87 11.44 3.31
C LEU A 61 4.77 11.16 4.81
N ASN A 62 4.49 12.22 5.57
CA ASN A 62 4.37 12.24 7.04
C ASN A 62 3.31 11.28 7.59
N GLU A 63 2.40 10.82 6.74
CA GLU A 63 1.41 9.79 7.05
C GLU A 63 2.05 8.40 7.26
N ILE A 64 3.26 8.18 6.74
CA ILE A 64 3.99 6.91 6.83
C ILE A 64 5.36 7.09 7.48
N TRP A 65 6.11 8.14 7.11
CA TRP A 65 7.48 8.38 7.55
C TRP A 65 7.68 9.78 8.11
N SER A 66 8.54 9.94 9.10
CA SER A 66 8.74 11.24 9.77
C SER A 66 9.53 12.26 8.94
N ASP A 67 10.41 11.80 8.05
CA ASP A 67 11.40 12.65 7.37
C ASP A 67 11.85 12.13 5.99
N TRP A 68 11.29 11.03 5.49
CA TRP A 68 11.72 10.44 4.22
C TRP A 68 10.88 10.87 3.02
N THR A 69 11.59 11.14 1.91
CA THR A 69 11.00 11.24 0.58
C THR A 69 10.96 9.86 -0.07
N LEU A 70 10.16 9.70 -1.13
CA LEU A 70 10.08 8.43 -1.88
C LEU A 70 11.43 7.88 -2.34
N LEU A 71 12.40 8.76 -2.58
CA LEU A 71 13.73 8.40 -3.10
C LEU A 71 14.69 7.97 -2.01
N ASP A 72 14.42 8.34 -0.75
CA ASP A 72 15.35 8.13 0.37
C ASP A 72 14.94 6.92 1.24
N ILE A 73 13.77 6.34 0.99
CA ILE A 73 13.28 5.19 1.76
C ILE A 73 14.18 3.98 1.52
N PRO A 74 14.60 3.28 2.58
CA PRO A 74 15.28 2.01 2.49
C PRO A 74 14.28 0.92 2.10
N TRP A 75 13.87 0.90 0.83
CA TRP A 75 12.96 -0.13 0.31
C TRP A 75 13.58 -1.53 0.47
N GLU A 76 12.80 -2.44 1.04
CA GLU A 76 13.21 -3.84 1.24
C GLU A 76 13.13 -4.64 -0.05
N GLY A 77 12.22 -4.25 -0.93
CA GLY A 77 12.10 -4.79 -2.27
C GLY A 77 11.34 -3.86 -3.18
N ILE A 78 11.72 -3.82 -4.45
CA ILE A 78 11.02 -3.08 -5.50
C ILE A 78 10.89 -3.98 -6.71
N THR A 79 9.69 -4.09 -7.25
CA THR A 79 9.43 -4.75 -8.53
C THR A 79 8.61 -3.83 -9.43
N PHE A 80 8.86 -3.88 -10.73
CA PHE A 80 8.06 -3.15 -11.72
C PHE A 80 7.13 -4.13 -12.43
N ARG A 81 5.82 -3.89 -12.35
CA ARG A 81 4.77 -4.75 -12.92
C ARG A 81 3.63 -3.90 -13.45
N ASP A 82 3.19 -4.21 -14.66
CA ASP A 82 2.01 -3.61 -15.29
C ASP A 82 2.00 -2.08 -15.34
N GLY A 83 3.19 -1.46 -15.44
CA GLY A 83 3.33 0.00 -15.48
C GLY A 83 3.51 0.66 -14.10
N PHE A 84 3.51 -0.12 -13.02
CA PHE A 84 3.61 0.37 -11.64
C PHE A 84 4.82 -0.19 -10.92
N TYR A 85 5.40 0.61 -10.02
CA TYR A 85 6.35 0.11 -9.02
C TYR A 85 5.57 -0.41 -7.82
N GLN A 86 5.80 -1.66 -7.46
CA GLN A 86 5.35 -2.24 -6.20
C GLN A 86 6.58 -2.34 -5.29
N ALA A 87 6.56 -1.59 -4.20
CA ALA A 87 7.66 -1.52 -3.25
C ALA A 87 7.19 -2.00 -1.87
N VAL A 88 8.10 -2.65 -1.14
CA VAL A 88 7.89 -3.08 0.23
C VAL A 88 8.80 -2.25 1.13
N PHE A 89 8.22 -1.72 2.19
CA PHE A 89 8.94 -1.07 3.27
C PHE A 89 8.64 -1.84 4.56
N LEU A 90 9.68 -2.25 5.29
CA LEU A 90 9.54 -2.79 6.62
C LEU A 90 9.81 -1.67 7.61
N ALA A 91 8.77 -1.28 8.36
CA ALA A 91 8.93 -0.41 9.50
C ALA A 91 9.68 -1.21 10.59
N ASN A 92 10.95 -0.92 10.78
CA ASN A 92 11.65 -1.33 11.99
C ASN A 92 11.28 -0.33 13.08
N ASP A 93 10.64 -0.81 14.15
CA ASP A 93 10.42 -0.05 15.38
C ASP A 93 11.72 0.54 15.96
#